data_AF-A0A0B7BNV4-F1
#
_entry.id   AF-A0A0B7BNV4-F1
#
_cell.length_a   1.000
_cell.length_b   1.000
_cell.length_c   1.000
_cell.angle_alpha   90.00
_cell.angle_beta   90.00
_cell.angle_gamma   90.00
#
_symmetry.space_group_name_H-M   'P 1'
#
loop_
_entity.id
_entity.type
_entity.pdbx_description
1 polymer ?
#
loop_
_entity_poly.entity_id
_entity_poly.type
_entity_poly.pdbx_seq_one_letter_code
_entity_poly.pdbx_strand_id
1 'polypeptide(L)'
;MNSYLRRWLANTLLSALDRPSCIVMDNASYHNVVAHADKIPTSSSTKQDVMAWLAKENISFCCNNFKTELLQLVRQTKKSKIFIIDKVIAEHGHTSLRLPPYHSHLNPIELVWAAVKGQVAAVNKTFKLRDVKVLTRDALAKIDIEYWNKCEEHVLREEEAY
;
A
#
# COMPACT_ATOMS: atom_id res chain seq x y z
N MET A 1 13.66 -5.51 1.04
CA MET A 1 12.54 -5.03 0.19
C MET A 1 12.39 -6.00 -0.96
N ASN A 2 11.18 -6.44 -1.31
CA ASN A 2 10.99 -7.31 -2.47
C ASN A 2 11.28 -6.47 -3.72
N SER A 3 12.52 -6.58 -4.24
CA SER A 3 13.01 -5.79 -5.38
C SER A 3 12.17 -5.99 -6.63
N TYR A 4 11.38 -7.07 -6.68
CA TYR A 4 10.45 -7.35 -7.76
C TYR A 4 9.31 -6.34 -7.81
N LEU A 5 8.56 -6.15 -6.71
CA LEU A 5 7.38 -5.28 -6.70
C LEU A 5 7.72 -3.86 -7.12
N ARG A 6 8.80 -3.29 -6.57
CA ARG A 6 9.22 -1.92 -6.91
C ARG A 6 9.56 -1.79 -8.40
N ARG A 7 10.30 -2.77 -8.95
CA ARG A 7 10.67 -2.78 -10.37
C ARG A 7 9.45 -2.95 -11.27
N TRP A 8 8.56 -3.87 -10.93
CA TRP A 8 7.33 -4.09 -11.68
C TRP A 8 6.42 -2.85 -11.64
N LEU A 9 6.26 -2.25 -10.46
CA LEU A 9 5.46 -1.03 -10.31
C LEU A 9 6.00 0.08 -11.20
N ALA A 10 7.27 0.43 -11.05
CA ALA A 10 7.88 1.54 -11.81
C ALA A 10 7.93 1.26 -13.32
N ASN A 11 8.44 0.09 -13.71
CA ASN A 11 8.78 -0.20 -15.11
C ASN A 11 7.65 -0.86 -15.90
N THR A 12 6.50 -1.10 -15.30
CA THR A 12 5.38 -1.77 -15.97
C THR A 12 4.08 -1.04 -15.71
N LEU A 13 3.66 -0.92 -14.45
CA LEU A 13 2.38 -0.29 -14.14
C LEU A 13 2.44 1.23 -14.39
N LEU A 14 3.34 1.93 -13.70
CA LEU A 14 3.41 3.40 -13.76
C LEU A 14 3.82 3.88 -15.15
N SER A 15 4.78 3.22 -15.80
CA SER A 15 5.19 3.55 -17.17
C SER A 15 4.10 3.36 -18.24
N ALA A 16 3.07 2.57 -17.95
CA ALA A 16 1.95 2.35 -18.87
C ALA A 16 0.81 3.35 -18.68
N LEU A 17 0.85 4.18 -17.63
CA LEU A 17 -0.15 5.22 -17.38
C LEU A 17 0.25 6.50 -18.12
N ASP A 18 -0.65 6.99 -18.97
CA ASP A 18 -0.44 8.16 -19.83
C ASP A 18 -0.80 9.50 -19.15
N ARG A 19 -1.37 9.44 -17.95
CA ARG A 19 -1.83 10.61 -17.19
C ARG A 19 -1.60 10.44 -15.69
N PRO A 20 -1.49 11.57 -14.94
CA PRO A 20 -1.51 11.55 -13.49
C PRO A 20 -2.71 10.73 -12.99
N SER A 21 -2.45 9.79 -12.10
CA SER A 21 -3.40 8.76 -11.68
C SER A 21 -3.28 8.54 -10.19
N CYS A 22 -4.38 8.16 -9.54
CA CYS A 22 -4.40 7.76 -8.16
C CYS A 22 -4.24 6.23 -8.07
N ILE A 23 -3.20 5.77 -7.40
CA ILE A 23 -2.91 4.35 -7.19
C ILE A 23 -3.39 3.95 -5.80
N VAL A 24 -4.40 3.08 -5.75
CA VAL A 24 -4.93 2.55 -4.49
C VAL A 24 -4.04 1.43 -3.98
N MET A 25 -3.56 1.56 -2.75
CA MET A 25 -2.64 0.65 -2.08
C MET A 25 -3.32 0.01 -0.87
N ASP A 26 -3.31 -1.32 -0.80
CA ASP A 26 -3.70 -2.05 0.41
C ASP A 26 -2.57 -2.04 1.46
N ASN A 27 -2.83 -2.64 2.62
CA ASN A 27 -1.92 -2.60 3.77
C ASN A 27 -1.02 -3.83 3.90
N ALA A 28 -0.77 -4.58 2.83
CA ALA A 28 0.15 -5.71 2.92
C ALA A 28 1.55 -5.26 3.40
N SER A 29 2.18 -6.07 4.26
CA SER A 29 3.40 -5.67 4.98
C SER A 29 4.55 -5.24 4.05
N TYR A 30 4.64 -5.82 2.86
CA TYR A 30 5.66 -5.51 1.87
C TYR A 30 5.39 -4.22 1.06
N HIS A 31 4.17 -3.66 1.11
CA HIS A 31 3.87 -2.30 0.65
C HIS A 31 4.25 -1.24 1.69
N ASN A 32 4.39 -1.65 2.95
CA ASN A 32 4.57 -0.77 4.11
C ASN A 32 6.04 -0.65 4.54
N VAL A 33 6.95 -0.68 3.56
CA VAL A 33 8.39 -0.56 3.79
C VAL A 33 8.80 0.92 3.81
N VAL A 34 9.46 1.33 4.89
CA VAL A 34 10.02 2.67 5.07
C VAL A 34 11.54 2.60 4.91
N ALA A 35 12.15 3.55 4.21
CA ALA A 35 13.60 3.59 4.08
C ALA A 35 14.24 3.87 5.45
N HIS A 36 15.46 3.38 5.67
CA HIS A 36 16.14 3.57 6.97
C HIS A 36 16.23 5.04 7.36
N ALA A 37 16.52 5.92 6.40
CA ALA A 37 16.63 7.36 6.60
C ALA A 37 15.29 8.04 6.97
N ASP A 38 14.15 7.44 6.63
CA ASP A 38 12.81 7.98 6.88
C ASP A 38 12.13 7.35 8.10
N LYS A 39 12.81 6.45 8.83
CA LYS A 39 12.23 5.81 10.01
C LYS A 39 11.98 6.84 11.10
N ILE A 40 10.75 6.86 11.58
CA ILE A 40 10.34 7.63 12.76
C ILE A 40 10.62 6.77 14.01
N PRO A 41 11.31 7.30 15.03
CA PRO A 41 11.60 6.57 16.25
C PRO A 41 10.33 6.09 16.98
N THR A 42 10.43 4.95 17.64
CA THR A 42 9.34 4.33 18.41
C THR A 42 9.78 4.02 19.85
N SER A 43 8.89 3.45 20.64
CA SER A 43 9.23 2.96 21.99
C SER A 43 10.34 1.90 21.98
N SER A 44 10.61 1.22 20.87
CA SER A 44 11.72 0.27 20.75
C SER A 44 13.05 0.90 20.33
N SER A 45 13.08 2.16 19.86
CA SER A 45 14.31 2.87 19.50
C SER A 45 15.18 3.18 20.72
N THR A 46 16.49 3.31 20.58
CA THR A 46 17.34 3.74 21.71
C THR A 46 17.11 5.23 22.01
N LYS A 47 17.49 5.71 23.22
CA LYS A 47 17.39 7.15 23.54
C LYS A 47 18.24 7.97 22.56
N GLN A 48 19.41 7.44 22.20
CA GLN A 48 20.36 8.04 21.25
C GLN A 48 19.73 8.19 19.86
N ASP A 49 19.05 7.16 19.35
CA ASP A 49 18.38 7.22 18.05
C ASP A 49 17.28 8.28 18.02
N VAL A 50 16.51 8.40 19.11
CA VAL A 50 15.46 9.42 19.23
C VAL A 50 16.07 10.83 19.21
N MET A 51 17.15 11.05 19.97
CA MET A 51 17.86 12.34 19.98
C MET A 51 18.46 12.68 18.62
N ALA A 52 19.10 11.70 17.95
CA ALA A 52 19.66 11.89 16.62
C ALA A 52 18.58 12.25 15.59
N TRP A 53 17.41 11.62 15.67
CA TRP A 53 16.27 11.95 14.82
C TRP A 53 15.73 13.35 15.11
N LEU A 54 15.55 13.74 16.38
CA LEU A 54 15.09 15.09 16.74
C LEU A 54 16.07 16.16 16.25
N ALA A 55 17.38 15.92 16.39
CA ALA A 55 18.42 16.80 15.87
C ALA A 55 18.36 16.92 14.34
N LYS A 56 18.22 15.79 13.63
CA LYS A 56 18.04 15.76 12.17
C LYS A 56 16.82 16.57 11.72
N GLU A 57 15.75 16.54 12.52
CA GLU A 57 14.51 17.25 12.26
C GLU A 57 14.50 18.70 12.77
N ASN A 58 15.64 19.19 13.29
CA ASN A 58 15.80 20.52 13.87
C ASN A 58 14.80 20.81 15.01
N ILE A 59 14.45 19.78 15.78
CA ILE A 59 13.58 19.91 16.97
C ILE A 59 14.47 20.06 18.20
N SER A 60 14.20 21.10 18.99
CA SER A 60 14.94 21.33 20.23
C SER A 60 14.57 20.31 21.30
N PHE A 61 15.58 19.80 22.03
CA PHE A 61 15.42 18.88 23.15
C PHE A 61 16.57 19.05 24.15
N CYS A 62 16.38 18.58 25.39
CA CYS A 62 17.45 18.52 26.38
C CYS A 62 18.06 17.12 26.43
N CYS A 63 19.39 17.02 26.49
CA CYS A 63 20.09 15.73 26.60
C CYS A 63 19.71 14.94 27.86
N ASN A 64 19.29 15.64 28.91
CA ASN A 64 18.83 15.05 30.17
C ASN A 64 17.39 14.53 30.11
N ASN A 65 16.61 14.84 29.06
CA ASN A 65 15.23 14.37 28.96
C ASN A 65 15.13 12.85 29.00
N PHE A 66 14.09 12.34 29.63
CA PHE A 66 13.78 10.92 29.58
C PHE A 66 13.35 10.52 28.16
N LYS A 67 13.59 9.27 27.79
CA LYS A 67 13.21 8.76 26.45
C LYS A 67 11.72 8.95 26.17
N THR A 68 10.87 8.87 27.19
CA THR A 68 9.43 9.11 27.09
C THR A 68 9.09 10.55 26.68
N GLU A 69 9.77 11.53 27.28
CA GLU A 69 9.62 12.96 26.94
C GLU A 69 10.09 13.24 25.51
N LEU A 70 11.23 12.65 25.12
CA LEU A 70 11.73 12.77 23.74
C LEU A 70 10.75 12.14 22.73
N LEU A 71 10.17 10.98 23.04
CA LEU A 71 9.14 10.36 22.18
C LEU A 71 7.84 11.19 22.13
N GLN A 72 7.53 11.96 23.18
CA GLN A 72 6.41 12.90 23.13
C GLN A 72 6.67 14.03 22.14
N LEU A 73 7.90 14.57 22.08
CA LEU A 73 8.29 15.54 21.06
C LEU A 73 8.15 14.94 19.64
N VAL A 74 8.62 13.70 19.45
CA VAL A 74 8.44 12.98 18.17
C VAL A 74 6.96 12.89 17.78
N ARG A 75 6.07 12.53 18.73
CA ARG A 75 4.61 12.45 18.48
C ARG A 75 3.99 13.79 18.15
N GLN A 76 4.45 14.87 18.77
CA GLN A 76 3.96 16.23 18.54
C GLN A 76 4.26 16.73 17.11
N THR A 77 5.26 16.17 16.44
CA THR A 77 5.53 16.49 15.02
C THR A 77 4.40 16.09 14.08
N LYS A 78 3.53 15.16 14.51
CA LYS A 78 2.47 14.54 13.68
C LYS A 78 3.00 13.99 12.34
N LYS A 79 4.30 13.70 12.24
CA LYS A 79 4.87 13.12 11.03
C LYS A 79 4.31 11.71 10.82
N SER A 80 3.84 11.47 9.60
CA SER A 80 3.39 10.16 9.15
C SER A 80 4.54 9.40 8.50
N LYS A 81 4.45 8.07 8.55
CA LYS A 81 5.39 7.21 7.82
C LYS A 81 5.25 7.48 6.32
N ILE A 82 6.38 7.65 5.64
CA ILE A 82 6.43 7.72 4.18
C ILE A 82 6.97 6.38 3.68
N PHE A 83 6.17 5.66 2.91
CA PHE A 83 6.58 4.37 2.37
C PHE A 83 7.35 4.55 1.07
N ILE A 84 8.31 3.66 0.83
CA ILE A 84 9.17 3.71 -0.36
C ILE A 84 8.32 3.64 -1.64
N ILE A 85 7.25 2.83 -1.62
CA ILE A 85 6.39 2.65 -2.78
C ILE A 85 5.63 3.95 -3.12
N ASP A 86 5.20 4.70 -2.11
CA ASP A 86 4.48 5.97 -2.28
C ASP A 86 5.41 7.03 -2.88
N LYS A 87 6.69 7.04 -2.47
CA LYS A 87 7.71 7.90 -3.09
C LYS A 87 7.90 7.57 -4.56
N VAL A 88 8.00 6.27 -4.90
CA VAL A 88 8.13 5.83 -6.30
C VAL A 88 6.93 6.26 -7.13
N ILE A 89 5.71 6.12 -6.60
CA ILE A 89 4.47 6.58 -7.26
C ILE A 89 4.52 8.09 -7.50
N ALA A 90 4.89 8.87 -6.49
CA ALA A 90 5.02 10.33 -6.59
C ALA A 90 6.11 10.77 -7.59
N GLU A 91 7.27 10.10 -7.59
CA GLU A 91 8.37 10.37 -8.53
C GLU A 91 7.97 10.17 -10.00
N HIS A 92 6.96 9.34 -10.27
CA HIS A 92 6.41 9.11 -11.62
C HIS A 92 5.22 10.03 -11.94
N GLY A 93 4.91 11.02 -11.09
CA GLY A 93 3.82 11.96 -11.33
C GLY A 93 2.43 11.44 -10.96
N HIS A 94 2.35 10.38 -10.15
CA HIS A 94 1.10 9.80 -9.67
C HIS A 94 0.90 10.04 -8.18
N THR A 95 -0.31 9.82 -7.67
CA THR A 95 -0.62 9.89 -6.23
C THR A 95 -0.93 8.50 -5.69
N SER A 96 -0.66 8.27 -4.41
CA SER A 96 -1.02 7.03 -3.73
C SER A 96 -2.14 7.28 -2.72
N LEU A 97 -3.20 6.47 -2.77
CA LEU A 97 -4.25 6.42 -1.76
C LEU A 97 -4.14 5.10 -1.01
N ARG A 98 -4.05 5.14 0.32
CA ARG A 98 -3.94 3.94 1.15
C ARG A 98 -5.27 3.65 1.83
N LEU A 99 -5.70 2.40 1.73
CA LEU A 99 -6.87 1.94 2.45
C LEU A 99 -6.64 2.00 3.96
N PRO A 100 -7.69 2.11 4.77
CA PRO A 100 -7.57 1.91 6.21
C PRO A 100 -7.07 0.49 6.56
N PRO A 101 -6.26 0.31 7.61
CA PRO A 101 -5.82 -1.02 8.04
C PRO A 101 -7.01 -1.94 8.36
N TYR A 102 -6.97 -3.18 7.88
CA TYR A 102 -8.04 -4.19 8.06
C TYR A 102 -9.37 -3.92 7.32
N HIS A 103 -9.40 -2.94 6.40
CA HIS A 103 -10.57 -2.65 5.57
C HIS A 103 -10.35 -3.04 4.09
N SER A 104 -9.88 -4.27 3.84
CA SER A 104 -9.63 -4.74 2.46
C SER A 104 -10.92 -4.87 1.65
N HIS A 105 -12.08 -5.03 2.29
CA HIS A 105 -13.39 -5.03 1.64
C HIS A 105 -13.75 -3.70 0.98
N LEU A 106 -13.09 -2.60 1.36
CA LEU A 106 -13.19 -1.31 0.68
C LEU A 106 -12.31 -1.23 -0.59
N ASN A 107 -11.74 -2.34 -1.05
CA ASN A 107 -10.99 -2.40 -2.30
C ASN A 107 -11.81 -3.13 -3.37
N PRO A 108 -12.28 -2.45 -4.44
CA PRO A 108 -13.05 -3.09 -5.51
C PRO A 108 -12.34 -4.28 -6.17
N ILE A 109 -10.99 -4.28 -6.16
CA ILE A 109 -10.21 -5.38 -6.74
C ILE A 109 -10.44 -6.73 -6.02
N GLU A 110 -10.84 -6.72 -4.75
CA GLU A 110 -11.13 -7.96 -4.01
C GLU A 110 -12.36 -8.68 -4.56
N LEU A 111 -13.39 -7.92 -4.98
CA LEU A 111 -14.58 -8.45 -5.64
C LEU A 111 -14.25 -9.06 -7.00
N VAL A 112 -13.43 -8.35 -7.78
CA VAL A 112 -12.94 -8.82 -9.08
C VAL A 112 -12.13 -10.11 -8.91
N TRP A 113 -11.22 -10.16 -7.94
CA TRP A 113 -10.47 -11.39 -7.66
C TRP A 113 -11.35 -12.52 -7.14
N ALA A 114 -12.39 -12.23 -6.35
CA ALA A 114 -13.34 -13.24 -5.92
C ALA A 114 -14.06 -13.87 -7.13
N ALA A 115 -14.51 -13.05 -8.08
CA ALA A 115 -15.15 -13.51 -9.30
C ALA A 115 -14.21 -14.34 -10.18
N VAL A 116 -12.99 -13.84 -10.41
CA VAL A 116 -11.95 -14.56 -11.18
C VAL A 116 -11.63 -15.90 -10.54
N LYS A 117 -11.41 -15.94 -9.22
CA LYS A 117 -11.14 -17.19 -8.48
C LYS A 117 -12.30 -18.18 -8.61
N GLY A 118 -13.54 -17.71 -8.49
CA GLY A 118 -14.74 -18.53 -8.65
C GLY A 118 -14.83 -19.18 -10.05
N GLN A 119 -14.60 -18.40 -11.11
CA GLN A 119 -14.59 -18.91 -12.48
C GLN A 119 -13.48 -19.93 -12.72
N VAL A 120 -12.25 -19.65 -12.25
CA VAL A 120 -11.13 -20.57 -12.38
C VAL A 120 -11.43 -21.87 -11.62
N ALA A 121 -11.94 -21.80 -10.39
CA ALA A 121 -12.26 -22.97 -9.58
C ALA A 121 -13.34 -23.85 -10.21
N ALA A 122 -14.34 -23.27 -10.88
CA ALA A 122 -15.41 -24.01 -11.53
C ALA A 122 -14.93 -24.84 -12.75
N VAL A 123 -13.85 -24.42 -13.41
CA VAL A 123 -13.38 -25.02 -14.67
C VAL A 123 -12.07 -25.79 -14.50
N ASN A 124 -11.25 -25.46 -13.50
CA ASN A 124 -9.95 -26.07 -13.28
C ASN A 124 -10.08 -27.55 -12.85
N LYS A 125 -9.75 -28.46 -13.76
CA LYS A 125 -9.76 -29.92 -13.52
C LYS A 125 -8.38 -30.54 -13.32
N THR A 126 -7.32 -29.83 -13.73
CA THR A 126 -5.97 -30.40 -13.81
C THR A 126 -5.07 -29.98 -12.66
N PHE A 127 -5.41 -28.87 -11.98
CA PHE A 127 -4.64 -28.28 -10.89
C PHE A 127 -3.19 -27.91 -11.29
N LYS A 128 -2.90 -27.79 -12.59
CA LYS A 128 -1.59 -27.40 -13.10
C LYS A 128 -1.52 -25.89 -13.24
N LEU A 129 -0.41 -25.31 -12.80
CA LEU A 129 -0.19 -23.85 -12.85
C LEU A 129 -0.32 -23.26 -14.26
N ARG A 130 0.11 -24.02 -15.28
CA ARG A 130 -0.03 -23.61 -16.69
C ARG A 130 -1.49 -23.42 -17.09
N ASP A 131 -2.38 -24.31 -16.64
CA ASP A 131 -3.79 -24.31 -17.00
C ASP A 131 -4.51 -23.22 -16.20
N VAL A 132 -4.16 -23.08 -14.91
CA VAL A 132 -4.62 -21.95 -14.06
C VAL A 132 -4.27 -20.60 -14.71
N LYS A 133 -3.05 -20.42 -15.23
CA LYS A 133 -2.64 -19.17 -15.88
C LYS A 133 -3.51 -18.82 -17.09
N VAL A 134 -3.87 -19.80 -17.91
CA VAL A 134 -4.77 -19.60 -19.06
C VAL A 134 -6.17 -19.26 -18.57
N LEU A 135 -6.73 -20.06 -17.66
CA LEU A 135 -8.06 -19.84 -17.10
C LEU A 135 -8.20 -18.48 -16.40
N THR A 136 -7.17 -18.04 -15.69
CA THR A 136 -7.16 -16.71 -15.05
C THR A 136 -7.22 -15.59 -16.09
N ARG A 137 -6.51 -15.72 -17.21
CA ARG A 137 -6.58 -14.72 -18.30
C ARG A 137 -7.95 -14.70 -18.96
N ASP A 138 -8.52 -15.88 -19.21
CA ASP A 138 -9.87 -15.99 -19.79
C ASP A 138 -10.94 -15.42 -18.85
N ALA A 139 -10.80 -15.64 -17.54
CA ALA A 139 -11.70 -15.06 -16.54
C ALA A 139 -11.55 -13.55 -16.44
N LEU A 140 -10.32 -13.02 -16.47
CA LEU A 140 -10.06 -11.57 -16.49
C LEU A 140 -10.61 -10.90 -17.76
N ALA A 141 -10.52 -11.56 -18.92
CA ALA A 141 -11.05 -11.03 -20.18
C ALA A 141 -12.59 -10.90 -20.19
N LYS A 142 -13.28 -11.55 -19.25
CA LYS A 142 -14.73 -11.43 -19.06
C LYS A 142 -15.13 -10.35 -18.06
N ILE A 143 -14.15 -9.74 -17.38
CA ILE A 143 -14.39 -8.59 -16.51
C ILE A 143 -14.43 -7.35 -17.40
N ASP A 144 -15.63 -6.91 -17.72
CA ASP A 144 -15.87 -5.70 -18.48
C ASP A 144 -16.02 -4.47 -17.57
N ILE A 145 -16.20 -3.31 -18.21
CA ILE A 145 -16.39 -2.04 -17.53
C ILE A 145 -17.67 -2.03 -16.68
N GLU A 146 -18.72 -2.74 -17.10
CA GLU A 146 -19.98 -2.79 -16.35
C GLU A 146 -19.79 -3.56 -15.04
N TYR A 147 -19.09 -4.69 -15.08
CA TYR A 147 -18.74 -5.45 -13.89
C TYR A 147 -17.82 -4.67 -12.94
N TRP A 148 -16.83 -3.97 -13.50
CA TRP A 148 -15.94 -3.12 -12.70
C TRP A 148 -16.72 -2.02 -11.97
N ASN A 149 -17.59 -1.29 -12.68
CA ASN A 149 -18.42 -0.24 -12.09
C ASN A 149 -19.32 -0.79 -10.97
N LYS A 150 -19.91 -1.98 -11.15
CA LYS A 150 -20.68 -2.65 -10.08
C LYS A 150 -19.85 -2.94 -8.84
N CYS A 151 -18.57 -3.28 -8.99
CA CYS A 151 -17.67 -3.48 -7.85
C CYS A 151 -17.40 -2.15 -7.12
N GLU A 152 -17.18 -1.06 -7.85
CA GLU A 152 -17.01 0.27 -7.28
C GLU A 152 -18.27 0.74 -6.54
N GLU A 153 -19.44 0.63 -7.16
CA GLU A 153 -20.74 0.96 -6.54
C GLU A 153 -21.03 0.14 -5.29
N HIS A 154 -20.61 -1.13 -5.26
CA HIS A 154 -20.73 -1.95 -4.05
C HIS A 154 -19.86 -1.40 -2.92
N VAL A 155 -18.58 -1.13 -3.21
CA VAL A 155 -17.64 -0.59 -2.23
C VAL A 155 -18.07 0.77 -1.70
N LEU A 156 -18.58 1.64 -2.57
CA LEU A 156 -19.09 2.96 -2.16
C LEU A 156 -20.27 2.83 -1.19
N ARG A 157 -21.20 1.91 -1.44
CA ARG A 157 -22.32 1.65 -0.51
C ARG A 157 -21.85 1.10 0.84
N GLU A 158 -20.86 0.22 0.84
CA GLU A 158 -20.24 -0.30 2.07
C GLU A 158 -19.54 0.83 2.84
N GLU A 159 -18.86 1.74 2.15
CA GLU A 159 -18.22 2.91 2.74
C GLU A 159 -19.24 3.88 3.37
N GLU A 160 -20.35 4.17 2.68
CA GLU A 160 -21.42 5.05 3.17
C GLU A 160 -22.16 4.51 4.40
N ALA A 161 -22.08 3.20 4.65
CA ALA A 161 -22.73 2.55 5.79
C ALA A 161 -21.95 2.67 7.11
N TYR A 162 -20.72 3.21 7.08
CA TYR A 162 -19.88 3.45 8.27
C TYR A 162 -20.16 4.80 8.95
#